data_AF-A0A1X7A6C7-F1
#
_entry.id   AF-A0A1X7A6C7-F1
#
_cell.length_a   1.000
_cell.length_b   1.000
_cell.length_c   1.000
_cell.angle_alpha   90.00
_cell.angle_beta   90.00
_cell.angle_gamma   90.00
#
_symmetry.space_group_name_H-M   'P 1'
#
loop_
_entity.id
_entity.type
_entity.pdbx_description
1 polymer ?
#
loop_
_entity_poly.entity_id
_entity_poly.type
_entity_poly.pdbx_seq_one_letter_code
_entity_poly.pdbx_strand_id
1 'polypeptide(L)'
;MVKTFNGLDNEFAVSTGSNVNSSPGRSKFDYPPTSSTNLTVTSQEGDTDPNLFEVGETYTVSWSGVSSGTILDATVIRSDDAPSDGGGVIVFEGLDENGDLAQVVWTPSFDLESWYFDNFNGGVPPEFHTTDQNATYTHAYVCFAMGVTIGTPYGPKPIETLSAGDYVSTRDHGRRKFFGRGAKPWSGPGAMRRSVLIRAQLAIIGQCACRSSIG
;
A
#
# COMPACT_ATOMS: atom_id res chain seq x y z
N MET A 1 11.28 -12.63 -6.75
CA MET A 1 12.22 -11.47 -6.81
C MET A 1 11.95 -10.62 -5.59
N VAL A 2 12.97 -10.16 -4.87
CA VAL A 2 12.77 -9.33 -3.67
C VAL A 2 12.47 -7.88 -4.08
N LYS A 3 11.41 -7.31 -3.51
CA LYS A 3 11.01 -5.92 -3.71
C LYS A 3 10.71 -5.25 -2.39
N THR A 4 11.24 -4.04 -2.20
CA THR A 4 10.97 -3.20 -1.03
C THR A 4 10.11 -1.99 -1.39
N PHE A 5 9.06 -1.80 -0.61
CA PHE A 5 8.19 -0.64 -0.56
C PHE A 5 8.54 0.22 0.65
N ASN A 6 8.47 1.54 0.48
CA ASN A 6 8.65 2.49 1.56
C ASN A 6 7.31 3.22 1.76
N GLY A 7 6.76 3.16 2.96
CA GLY A 7 5.60 3.94 3.37
C GLY A 7 5.99 5.40 3.63
N LEU A 8 5.06 6.33 3.41
CA LEU A 8 5.21 7.68 3.96
C LEU A 8 4.82 7.63 5.44
N ASP A 9 5.45 8.46 6.28
CA ASP A 9 5.22 8.43 7.73
C ASP A 9 3.74 8.65 8.09
N ASN A 10 3.04 9.52 7.36
CA ASN A 10 1.61 9.76 7.57
C ASN A 10 0.67 8.70 6.98
N GLU A 11 1.19 7.68 6.30
CA GLU A 11 0.40 6.61 5.68
C GLU A 11 0.38 5.31 6.50
N PHE A 12 0.99 5.25 7.69
CA PHE A 12 1.02 4.02 8.48
C PHE A 12 1.02 4.26 9.98
N ALA A 13 0.69 3.22 10.74
CA ALA A 13 0.81 3.21 12.19
C ALA A 13 0.99 1.78 12.70
N VAL A 14 1.42 1.67 13.95
CA VAL A 14 1.77 0.40 14.60
C VAL A 14 0.84 0.15 15.78
N SER A 15 0.62 -1.12 16.10
CA SER A 15 -0.02 -1.59 17.31
C SER A 15 0.89 -2.61 17.98
N THR A 16 1.27 -2.37 19.23
CA THR A 16 2.10 -3.28 20.02
C THR A 16 1.49 -3.59 21.39
N GLY A 17 1.94 -4.68 22.01
CA GLY A 17 1.56 -5.06 23.36
C GLY A 17 0.04 -5.14 23.55
N SER A 18 -0.48 -4.45 24.58
CA SER A 18 -1.91 -4.48 24.90
C SER A 18 -2.83 -3.77 23.89
N ASN A 19 -2.27 -3.10 22.88
CA ASN A 19 -3.04 -2.47 21.81
C ASN A 19 -3.45 -3.47 20.72
N VAL A 20 -2.70 -4.56 20.58
CA VAL A 20 -2.96 -5.62 19.59
C VAL A 20 -4.18 -6.42 20.01
N ASN A 21 -5.16 -6.54 19.10
CA ASN A 21 -6.42 -7.23 19.30
C ASN A 21 -7.16 -6.78 20.58
N SER A 22 -7.03 -5.49 20.92
CA SER A 22 -7.63 -4.90 22.13
C SER A 22 -9.16 -4.92 22.14
N SER A 23 -9.77 -5.15 20.97
CA SER A 23 -11.22 -5.26 20.76
C SER A 23 -11.51 -6.42 19.77
N PRO A 24 -12.71 -7.03 19.79
CA PRO A 24 -13.04 -8.08 18.82
C PRO A 24 -12.88 -7.60 17.36
N GLY A 25 -11.97 -8.24 16.62
CA GLY A 25 -11.65 -7.93 15.22
C GLY A 25 -11.00 -6.57 14.98
N ARG A 26 -10.49 -5.91 16.04
CA ARG A 26 -9.92 -4.56 15.97
C ARG A 26 -8.74 -4.38 16.92
N SER A 27 -7.83 -3.48 16.52
CA SER A 27 -6.67 -3.07 17.34
C SER A 27 -6.62 -1.56 17.50
N LYS A 28 -6.02 -1.14 18.61
CA LYS A 28 -5.68 0.27 18.86
C LYS A 28 -4.34 0.61 18.22
N PHE A 29 -4.16 1.88 17.91
CA PHE A 29 -2.88 2.44 17.51
C PHE A 29 -2.01 2.69 18.74
N ASP A 30 -0.71 2.48 18.61
CA ASP A 30 0.25 3.03 19.55
C ASP A 30 0.17 4.55 19.51
N TYR A 31 -0.01 5.16 20.69
CA TYR A 31 -0.24 6.60 20.78
C TYR A 31 1.07 7.38 21.00
N PRO A 32 1.30 8.48 20.26
CA PRO A 32 0.55 8.92 19.09
C PRO A 32 0.92 8.11 17.83
N PRO A 33 0.03 7.99 16.82
CA PRO A 33 0.37 7.30 15.58
C PRO A 33 1.56 7.94 14.85
N THR A 34 1.77 9.26 15.05
CA THR A 34 2.90 10.03 14.51
C THR A 34 4.27 9.66 15.10
N SER A 35 4.31 8.71 16.03
CA SER A 35 5.54 8.28 16.69
C SER A 35 6.31 7.20 15.93
N SER A 36 5.67 6.57 14.92
CA SER A 36 6.27 5.58 14.04
C SER A 36 6.69 6.22 12.72
N THR A 37 7.86 5.86 12.20
CA THR A 37 8.47 6.44 10.99
C THR A 37 9.21 5.39 10.17
N ASN A 38 9.54 5.70 8.91
CA ASN A 38 10.40 4.91 8.05
C ASN A 38 9.91 3.46 7.82
N LEU A 39 8.60 3.28 7.59
CA LEU A 39 8.06 1.96 7.24
C LEU A 39 8.74 1.40 5.99
N THR A 40 9.25 0.18 6.10
CA THR A 40 9.63 -0.64 4.95
C THR A 40 8.89 -1.97 4.95
N VAL A 41 8.43 -2.37 3.76
CA VAL A 41 7.77 -3.66 3.52
C VAL A 41 8.52 -4.34 2.39
N THR A 42 9.07 -5.52 2.66
CA THR A 42 9.92 -6.25 1.72
C THR A 42 9.32 -7.62 1.45
N SER A 43 9.09 -7.94 0.18
CA SER A 43 8.59 -9.25 -0.25
C SER A 43 9.60 -10.35 0.02
N GLN A 44 9.11 -11.56 0.24
CA GLN A 44 9.98 -12.71 0.49
C GLN A 44 10.77 -13.13 -0.76
N GLU A 45 11.86 -13.85 -0.53
CA GLU A 45 12.54 -14.53 -1.63
C GLU A 45 11.62 -15.59 -2.25
N GLY A 46 11.62 -15.69 -3.58
CA GLY A 46 10.73 -16.61 -4.30
C GLY A 46 9.34 -16.06 -4.60
N ASP A 47 8.93 -14.92 -4.02
CA ASP A 47 7.67 -14.27 -4.37
C ASP A 47 7.65 -13.90 -5.87
N THR A 48 6.61 -14.38 -6.56
CA THR A 48 6.39 -14.20 -7.99
C THR A 48 5.53 -12.98 -8.33
N ASP A 49 4.73 -12.47 -7.39
CA ASP A 49 3.96 -11.23 -7.57
C ASP A 49 4.09 -10.30 -6.35
N PRO A 50 5.29 -9.73 -6.12
CA PRO A 50 5.56 -8.92 -4.93
C PRO A 50 4.85 -7.56 -4.94
N ASN A 51 3.92 -7.34 -5.87
CA ASN A 51 3.09 -6.14 -5.92
C ASN A 51 1.68 -6.36 -5.37
N LEU A 52 1.24 -7.61 -5.26
CA LEU A 52 -0.08 -8.00 -4.79
C LEU A 52 0.05 -8.39 -3.32
N PHE A 53 -0.77 -7.81 -2.45
CA PHE A 53 -0.75 -8.11 -1.01
C PHE A 53 -1.94 -9.00 -0.67
N GLU A 54 -1.85 -10.30 -0.92
CA GLU A 54 -2.93 -11.24 -0.64
C GLU A 54 -2.98 -11.58 0.86
N VAL A 55 -4.19 -11.75 1.40
CA VAL A 55 -4.34 -12.23 2.79
C VAL A 55 -3.72 -13.62 2.91
N GLY A 56 -2.83 -13.78 3.90
CA GLY A 56 -2.07 -15.01 4.14
C GLY A 56 -0.65 -15.00 3.57
N GLU A 57 -0.30 -14.04 2.70
CA GLU A 57 1.09 -13.86 2.27
C GLU A 57 1.95 -13.26 3.37
N THR A 58 3.27 -13.46 3.27
CA THR A 58 4.22 -12.95 4.27
C THR A 58 5.18 -11.95 3.67
N TYR A 59 5.58 -10.98 4.49
CA TYR A 59 6.52 -9.92 4.15
C TYR A 59 7.44 -9.66 5.34
N THR A 60 8.68 -9.23 5.07
CA THR A 60 9.49 -8.60 6.11
C THR A 60 9.05 -7.15 6.26
N VAL A 61 8.56 -6.78 7.44
CA VAL A 61 8.06 -5.44 7.76
C VAL A 61 8.93 -4.84 8.85
N SER A 62 9.41 -3.62 8.65
CA SER A 62 10.13 -2.89 9.69
C SER A 62 9.72 -1.43 9.76
N TRP A 63 9.83 -0.86 10.95
CA TRP A 63 9.58 0.53 11.23
C TRP A 63 10.57 1.05 12.28
N SER A 64 10.68 2.36 12.37
CA SER A 64 11.47 3.08 13.38
C SER A 64 10.58 4.06 14.12
N GLY A 65 11.11 4.76 15.14
CA GLY A 65 10.35 5.75 15.88
C GLY A 65 10.58 5.67 17.38
N VAL A 66 9.55 6.03 18.15
CA VAL A 66 9.54 5.85 19.61
C VAL A 66 9.53 4.36 19.96
N SER A 67 8.76 3.56 19.23
CA SER A 67 8.96 2.13 19.11
C SER A 67 9.55 1.82 17.74
N SER A 68 10.50 0.89 17.71
CA SER A 68 11.02 0.29 16.50
C SER A 68 10.76 -1.20 16.55
N GLY A 69 10.59 -1.81 15.40
CA GLY A 69 10.45 -3.25 15.33
C GLY A 69 10.65 -3.77 13.93
N THR A 70 10.91 -5.07 13.85
CA THR A 70 10.99 -5.83 12.61
C THR A 70 10.27 -7.16 12.79
N ILE A 71 9.35 -7.45 11.87
CA ILE A 71 8.67 -8.73 11.76
C ILE A 71 9.18 -9.39 10.48
N LEU A 72 9.88 -10.52 10.59
CA LEU A 72 10.51 -11.17 9.43
C LEU A 72 9.50 -11.86 8.50
N ASP A 73 8.47 -12.47 9.08
CA ASP A 73 7.42 -13.22 8.37
C ASP A 73 6.03 -12.65 8.69
N ALA A 74 5.89 -11.33 8.54
CA ALA A 74 4.65 -10.63 8.84
C ALA A 74 3.56 -11.07 7.86
N THR A 75 2.51 -11.72 8.37
CA THR A 75 1.39 -12.19 7.57
C THR A 75 0.45 -11.03 7.26
N VAL A 76 0.04 -10.89 6.00
CA VAL A 76 -1.04 -9.99 5.62
C VAL A 76 -2.35 -10.56 6.15
N ILE A 77 -2.97 -9.90 7.12
CA ILE A 77 -4.26 -10.32 7.71
C ILE A 77 -5.46 -9.53 7.17
N ARG A 78 -5.19 -8.49 6.36
CA ARG A 78 -6.20 -7.64 5.72
C ARG A 78 -5.62 -6.95 4.49
N SER A 79 -6.40 -6.87 3.41
CA SER A 79 -6.01 -6.17 2.18
C SER A 79 -7.24 -5.57 1.49
N ASP A 80 -7.65 -4.38 1.95
CA ASP A 80 -8.89 -3.71 1.55
C ASP A 80 -8.64 -2.41 0.76
N ASP A 81 -9.70 -1.85 0.19
CA ASP A 81 -9.71 -0.47 -0.28
C ASP A 81 -9.78 0.53 0.88
N ALA A 82 -9.03 1.64 0.76
CA ALA A 82 -9.12 2.73 1.73
C ALA A 82 -10.41 3.55 1.51
N PRO A 83 -10.96 4.18 2.58
CA PRO A 83 -12.12 5.06 2.45
C PRO A 83 -11.92 6.16 1.39
N SER A 84 -13.01 6.60 0.79
CA SER A 84 -13.04 7.75 -0.15
C SER A 84 -12.09 7.62 -1.34
N ASP A 85 -11.90 6.40 -1.86
CA ASP A 85 -10.96 6.08 -2.95
C ASP A 85 -9.49 6.45 -2.64
N GLY A 86 -9.12 6.48 -1.36
CA GLY A 86 -7.80 6.90 -0.88
C GLY A 86 -6.66 5.91 -1.13
N GLY A 87 -6.89 4.81 -1.84
CA GLY A 87 -5.87 3.77 -2.07
C GLY A 87 -6.25 2.43 -1.46
N GLY A 88 -5.39 1.88 -0.60
CA GLY A 88 -5.61 0.59 0.06
C GLY A 88 -5.36 0.63 1.56
N VAL A 89 -5.74 -0.44 2.26
CA VAL A 89 -5.46 -0.70 3.67
C VAL A 89 -4.91 -2.10 3.78
N ILE A 90 -3.65 -2.21 4.17
CA ILE A 90 -2.96 -3.49 4.38
C ILE A 90 -2.62 -3.58 5.86
N VAL A 91 -2.91 -4.70 6.50
CA VAL A 91 -2.50 -4.97 7.88
C VAL A 91 -1.59 -6.18 7.88
N PHE A 92 -0.39 -5.99 8.42
CA PHE A 92 0.59 -7.03 8.65
C PHE A 92 0.58 -7.42 10.13
N GLU A 93 0.72 -8.71 10.43
CA GLU A 93 0.80 -9.24 11.79
C GLU A 93 1.91 -10.28 11.89
N GLY A 94 2.66 -10.24 12.98
CA GLY A 94 3.61 -11.30 13.32
C GLY A 94 4.35 -10.99 14.60
N LEU A 95 5.35 -11.82 14.90
CA LEU A 95 6.21 -11.62 16.06
C LEU A 95 7.38 -10.70 15.70
N ASP A 96 7.63 -9.70 16.53
CA ASP A 96 8.78 -8.81 16.41
C ASP A 96 10.09 -9.51 16.84
N GLU A 97 11.20 -8.76 16.84
CA GLU A 97 12.51 -9.27 17.25
C GLU A 97 12.58 -9.75 18.71
N ASN A 98 11.64 -9.34 19.56
CA ASN A 98 11.55 -9.73 20.96
C ASN A 98 10.61 -10.93 21.16
N GLY A 99 9.92 -11.37 20.11
CA GLY A 99 8.92 -12.43 20.17
C GLY A 99 7.53 -11.94 20.60
N ASP A 100 7.31 -10.63 20.63
CA ASP A 100 6.03 -10.02 20.98
C ASP A 100 5.18 -9.85 19.71
N LEU A 101 3.87 -10.10 19.84
CA LEU A 101 2.93 -9.90 18.73
C LEU A 101 2.81 -8.40 18.44
N ALA A 102 3.01 -8.04 17.18
CA ALA A 102 2.86 -6.67 16.68
C ALA A 102 2.03 -6.66 15.38
N GLN A 103 1.33 -5.56 15.16
CA GLN A 103 0.60 -5.31 13.92
C GLN A 103 1.01 -3.96 13.33
N VAL A 104 1.14 -3.91 12.01
CA VAL A 104 1.40 -2.69 11.26
C VAL A 104 0.28 -2.48 10.26
N VAL A 105 -0.43 -1.35 10.38
CA VAL A 105 -1.42 -0.93 9.38
C VAL A 105 -0.78 0.09 8.46
N TRP A 106 -0.83 -0.18 7.16
CA TRP A 106 -0.32 0.68 6.11
C TRP A 106 -1.42 1.02 5.12
N THR A 107 -1.62 2.31 4.88
CA THR A 107 -2.66 2.85 4.01
C THR A 107 -2.04 3.64 2.85
N PRO A 108 -1.45 2.97 1.84
CA PRO A 108 -0.77 3.65 0.75
C PRO A 108 -1.72 4.61 0.02
N SER A 109 -1.31 5.88 -0.10
CA SER A 109 -2.06 7.01 -0.69
C SER A 109 -3.18 7.59 0.18
N PHE A 110 -3.28 7.17 1.45
CA PHE A 110 -4.25 7.68 2.43
C PHE A 110 -3.53 8.22 3.67
N ASP A 111 -3.87 9.45 4.07
CA ASP A 111 -3.31 10.10 5.25
C ASP A 111 -3.99 9.56 6.52
N LEU A 112 -3.37 8.52 7.10
CA LEU A 112 -3.85 7.83 8.29
C LEU A 112 -3.75 8.69 9.54
N GLU A 113 -2.69 9.48 9.66
CA GLU A 113 -2.46 10.34 10.83
C GLU A 113 -3.52 11.43 10.94
N SER A 114 -3.79 12.15 9.84
CA SER A 114 -4.83 13.18 9.82
C SER A 114 -6.20 12.55 10.10
N TRP A 115 -6.50 11.41 9.46
CA TRP A 115 -7.73 10.67 9.72
C TRP A 115 -7.85 10.26 11.20
N TYR A 116 -6.77 9.79 11.82
CA TYR A 116 -6.77 9.41 13.23
C TYR A 116 -7.17 10.58 14.11
N PHE A 117 -6.56 11.76 13.92
CA PHE A 117 -6.86 12.93 14.75
C PHE A 117 -8.25 13.52 14.47
N ASP A 118 -8.70 13.50 13.22
CA ASP A 118 -10.06 13.92 12.85
C ASP A 118 -11.14 13.01 13.47
N ASN A 119 -10.80 11.74 13.75
CA ASN A 119 -11.70 10.76 14.34
C ASN A 119 -11.45 10.51 15.83
N PHE A 120 -10.48 11.20 16.43
CA PHE A 120 -10.25 11.16 17.88
C PHE A 120 -11.29 12.04 18.58
N ASN A 121 -12.34 11.42 19.12
CA ASN A 121 -13.48 12.13 19.69
C ASN A 121 -13.66 11.81 21.18
N GLY A 122 -13.81 12.84 22.01
CA GLY A 122 -14.15 12.69 23.43
C GLY A 122 -13.15 11.89 24.26
N GLY A 123 -11.87 11.86 23.87
CA GLY A 123 -10.85 11.04 24.55
C GLY A 123 -10.82 9.57 24.11
N VAL A 124 -11.64 9.19 23.14
CA VAL A 124 -11.70 7.82 22.62
C VAL A 124 -10.87 7.76 21.33
N PRO A 125 -9.73 7.04 21.32
CA PRO A 125 -8.96 6.85 20.10
C PRO A 125 -9.73 5.96 19.10
N PRO A 126 -9.65 6.22 17.79
CA PRO A 126 -10.14 5.28 16.80
C PRO A 126 -9.34 3.97 16.82
N GLU A 127 -9.91 2.93 16.24
CA GLU A 127 -9.31 1.59 16.09
C GLU A 127 -9.34 1.20 14.60
N PHE A 128 -8.50 0.24 14.21
CA PHE A 128 -8.53 -0.32 12.85
C PHE A 128 -8.96 -1.79 12.87
N HIS A 129 -9.59 -2.25 11.80
CA HIS A 129 -9.98 -3.65 11.64
C HIS A 129 -8.76 -4.53 11.30
N THR A 130 -8.67 -5.68 11.97
CA THR A 130 -7.62 -6.70 11.82
C THR A 130 -8.06 -7.89 10.97
N THR A 131 -9.19 -7.77 10.29
CA THR A 131 -9.70 -8.80 9.38
C THR A 131 -10.09 -8.15 8.08
N ASP A 132 -9.98 -8.93 7.01
CA ASP A 132 -10.41 -8.51 5.68
C ASP A 132 -11.91 -8.14 5.66
N GLN A 133 -12.22 -6.92 5.22
CA GLN A 133 -13.59 -6.42 5.18
C GLN A 133 -14.21 -6.54 3.78
N ASN A 134 -13.37 -6.72 2.75
CA ASN A 134 -13.79 -6.80 1.36
C ASN A 134 -12.98 -7.86 0.60
N ALA A 135 -13.40 -9.13 0.72
CA ALA A 135 -12.78 -10.27 0.04
C ALA A 135 -12.82 -10.21 -1.50
N THR A 136 -13.50 -9.22 -2.10
CA THR A 136 -13.49 -9.01 -3.55
C THR A 136 -12.41 -8.03 -4.02
N TYR A 137 -11.72 -7.41 -3.06
CA TYR A 137 -10.61 -6.51 -3.29
C TYR A 137 -9.32 -7.12 -2.74
N THR A 138 -8.21 -6.82 -3.40
CA THR A 138 -6.87 -7.07 -2.86
C THR A 138 -6.00 -5.93 -3.33
N HIS A 139 -5.25 -5.32 -2.42
CA HIS A 139 -4.41 -4.19 -2.78
C HIS A 139 -3.24 -4.67 -3.64
N ALA A 140 -2.97 -3.94 -4.72
CA ALA A 140 -1.76 -4.16 -5.50
C ALA A 140 -1.19 -2.89 -6.10
N TYR A 141 0.13 -2.88 -6.25
CA TYR A 141 0.84 -1.87 -7.03
C TYR A 141 0.92 -2.24 -8.50
N VAL A 142 0.51 -1.32 -9.38
CA VAL A 142 0.63 -1.56 -10.83
C VAL A 142 1.89 -0.87 -11.37
N CYS A 143 2.76 -1.63 -12.05
CA CYS A 143 3.97 -1.13 -12.68
C CYS A 143 3.83 -1.10 -14.20
N PHE A 144 4.36 -0.05 -14.84
CA PHE A 144 4.44 0.06 -16.30
C PHE A 144 5.87 0.29 -16.75
N ALA A 145 6.23 -0.27 -17.90
CA ALA A 145 7.45 0.14 -18.60
C ALA A 145 7.30 1.59 -19.09
N MET A 146 8.42 2.33 -19.14
CA MET A 146 8.43 3.63 -19.83
C MET A 146 7.92 3.51 -21.28
N GLY A 147 7.21 4.55 -21.74
CA GLY A 147 6.60 4.64 -23.06
C GLY A 147 5.19 4.04 -23.15
N VAL A 148 4.73 3.29 -22.13
CA VAL A 148 3.33 2.84 -22.08
C VAL A 148 2.42 4.05 -21.95
N THR A 149 1.44 4.19 -22.84
CA THR A 149 0.47 5.28 -22.79
C THR A 149 -0.73 4.92 -21.92
N ILE A 150 -1.13 5.84 -21.05
CA ILE A 150 -2.32 5.74 -20.20
C ILE A 150 -3.37 6.71 -20.72
N GLY A 151 -4.61 6.26 -20.81
CA GLY A 151 -5.74 7.11 -21.18
C GLY A 151 -5.97 8.21 -20.15
N THR A 152 -6.10 9.45 -20.62
CA THR A 152 -6.54 10.58 -19.80
C THR A 152 -7.76 11.24 -20.45
N PRO A 153 -8.53 12.06 -19.70
CA PRO A 153 -9.63 12.82 -20.28
C PRO A 153 -9.23 13.76 -21.43
N TYR A 154 -7.94 14.08 -21.54
CA TYR A 154 -7.37 14.97 -22.55
C TYR A 154 -6.59 14.22 -23.64
N GLY A 155 -6.72 12.89 -23.68
CA GLY A 155 -6.03 12.01 -24.62
C GLY A 155 -4.95 11.15 -23.95
N PRO A 156 -4.42 10.15 -24.66
CA PRO A 156 -3.38 9.27 -24.12
C PRO A 156 -2.11 10.05 -23.78
N LYS A 157 -1.55 9.82 -22.60
CA LYS A 157 -0.24 10.36 -22.19
C LYS A 157 0.72 9.21 -21.89
N PRO A 158 1.99 9.26 -22.32
CA PRO A 158 3.00 8.33 -21.87
C PRO A 158 3.08 8.36 -20.35
N ILE A 159 3.22 7.19 -19.73
CA ILE A 159 3.15 7.05 -18.29
C ILE A 159 4.13 8.04 -17.69
N GLU A 160 5.39 8.08 -18.11
CA GLU A 160 6.48 8.94 -17.60
C GLU A 160 6.18 10.44 -17.56
N THR A 161 5.15 10.90 -18.27
CA THR A 161 4.72 12.30 -18.30
C THR A 161 3.59 12.64 -17.32
N LEU A 162 2.91 11.64 -16.75
CA LEU A 162 1.88 11.84 -15.73
C LEU A 162 2.47 12.38 -14.42
N SER A 163 1.81 13.37 -13.84
CA SER A 163 2.16 14.02 -12.58
C SER A 163 1.04 13.83 -11.56
N ALA A 164 1.39 13.82 -10.26
CA ALA A 164 0.40 13.77 -9.19
C ALA A 164 -0.65 14.87 -9.37
N GLY A 165 -1.93 14.49 -9.30
CA GLY A 165 -3.06 15.37 -9.58
C GLY A 165 -3.62 15.27 -11.00
N ASP A 166 -2.91 14.65 -11.95
CA ASP A 166 -3.48 14.32 -13.26
C ASP A 166 -4.70 13.39 -13.11
N TYR A 167 -5.58 13.37 -14.11
CA TYR A 167 -6.67 12.39 -14.18
C TYR A 167 -6.36 11.30 -15.19
N VAL A 168 -6.60 10.06 -14.81
CA VAL A 168 -6.61 8.90 -15.70
C VAL A 168 -8.05 8.49 -15.99
N SER A 169 -8.28 7.98 -17.19
CA SER A 169 -9.58 7.45 -17.60
C SER A 169 -9.70 5.99 -17.20
N THR A 170 -10.80 5.63 -16.55
CA THR A 170 -11.15 4.24 -16.25
C THR A 170 -11.87 3.57 -17.41
N ARG A 171 -12.03 2.24 -17.33
CA ARG A 171 -12.67 1.43 -18.37
C ARG A 171 -14.12 1.85 -18.66
N ASP A 172 -14.83 2.30 -17.64
CA ASP A 172 -16.20 2.84 -17.70
C ASP A 172 -16.24 4.33 -18.09
N HIS A 173 -15.13 4.87 -18.58
CA HIS A 173 -14.96 6.29 -18.94
C HIS A 173 -15.08 7.27 -17.77
N GLY A 174 -15.05 6.78 -16.53
CA GLY A 174 -14.87 7.58 -15.33
C GLY A 174 -13.50 8.26 -15.28
N ARG A 175 -13.40 9.33 -14.47
CA ARG A 175 -12.13 10.04 -14.22
C ARG A 175 -11.65 9.68 -12.83
N ARG A 176 -10.40 9.22 -12.72
CA ARG A 176 -9.76 8.93 -11.43
C ARG A 176 -8.49 9.75 -11.28
N LYS A 177 -8.24 10.25 -10.06
CA LYS A 177 -7.06 11.07 -9.78
C LYS A 177 -5.83 10.18 -9.70
N PHE A 178 -4.75 10.60 -10.35
CA PHE A 178 -3.43 9.97 -10.27
C PHE A 178 -2.70 10.54 -9.04
N PHE A 179 -2.39 9.69 -8.08
CA PHE A 179 -1.79 10.13 -6.81
C PHE A 179 -0.27 10.26 -6.87
N GLY A 180 0.38 9.59 -7.84
CA GLY A 180 1.80 9.80 -8.10
C GLY A 180 2.50 8.62 -8.73
N ARG A 181 3.78 8.83 -9.05
CA ARG A 181 4.69 7.83 -9.61
C ARG A 181 5.88 7.63 -8.66
N GLY A 182 6.36 6.40 -8.58
CA GLY A 182 7.74 6.11 -8.18
C GLY A 182 8.56 5.71 -9.40
N ALA A 183 9.84 6.07 -9.44
CA ALA A 183 10.79 5.55 -10.43
C ALA A 183 11.87 4.76 -9.68
N LYS A 184 12.00 3.46 -9.98
CA LYS A 184 13.15 2.67 -9.54
C LYS A 184 13.86 2.11 -10.78
N PRO A 185 15.20 2.23 -10.89
CA PRO A 185 15.94 1.47 -11.89
C PRO A 185 15.73 -0.02 -11.62
N TRP A 186 15.27 -0.74 -12.64
CA TRP A 186 15.08 -2.18 -12.59
C TRP A 186 16.38 -2.88 -13.04
N SER A 187 16.91 -3.80 -12.23
CA SER A 187 18.14 -4.55 -12.52
C SER A 187 17.87 -6.03 -12.81
N GLY A 188 16.85 -6.32 -13.61
CA GLY A 188 16.59 -7.68 -14.12
C GLY A 188 17.43 -8.00 -15.38
N PRO A 189 17.74 -9.27 -15.66
CA PRO A 189 18.47 -9.66 -16.86
C PRO A 189 17.57 -9.53 -18.10
N GLY A 190 17.91 -8.57 -18.98
CA GLY A 190 17.25 -8.36 -20.27
C GLY A 190 16.68 -6.95 -20.44
N ALA A 191 17.46 -6.10 -21.14
CA ALA A 191 17.15 -4.72 -21.51
C ALA A 191 16.90 -3.74 -20.35
N MET A 192 17.76 -2.72 -20.27
CA MET A 192 17.68 -1.58 -19.37
C MET A 192 16.40 -0.76 -19.65
N ARG A 193 15.25 -1.24 -19.17
CA ARG A 193 13.97 -0.52 -19.21
C ARG A 193 13.69 0.00 -17.82
N ARG A 194 13.63 1.33 -17.70
CA ARG A 194 13.15 1.98 -16.49
C ARG A 194 11.67 1.62 -16.32
N SER A 195 11.33 1.10 -15.15
CA SER A 195 9.95 0.82 -14.76
C SER A 195 9.42 1.99 -13.93
N VAL A 196 8.18 2.38 -14.21
CA VAL A 196 7.42 3.30 -13.38
C VAL A 196 6.49 2.48 -12.49
N LEU A 197 6.60 2.68 -11.19
CA LEU A 197 5.59 2.26 -10.22
C LEU A 197 4.47 3.31 -10.20
N ILE A 198 3.23 2.91 -10.47
CA ILE A 198 2.06 3.77 -10.26
C ILE A 198 1.49 3.50 -8.86
N ARG A 199 1.24 4.57 -8.10
CA ARG A 199 0.32 4.52 -6.96
C ARG A 199 -1.10 4.77 -7.48
N ALA A 200 -1.85 3.71 -7.71
CA ALA A 200 -3.26 3.79 -8.11
C ALA A 200 -4.01 2.56 -7.61
N GLN A 201 -5.30 2.74 -7.32
CA GLN A 201 -6.19 1.66 -6.95
C GLN A 201 -6.29 0.62 -8.08
N LEU A 202 -6.19 -0.67 -7.74
CA LEU A 202 -6.13 -1.78 -8.71
C LEU A 202 -7.32 -1.80 -9.69
N ALA A 203 -8.48 -1.31 -9.24
CA ALA A 203 -9.69 -1.14 -10.06
C ALA A 203 -9.52 -0.20 -11.26
N ILE A 204 -8.44 0.61 -11.31
CA ILE A 204 -8.23 1.64 -12.33
C ILE A 204 -7.46 1.11 -13.53
N ILE A 205 -6.59 0.11 -13.38
CA ILE A 205 -5.56 -0.17 -14.41
C ILE A 205 -5.51 -1.62 -14.89
N GLY A 206 -6.35 -2.52 -14.35
CA GLY A 206 -6.36 -3.95 -14.71
C GLY A 206 -6.53 -4.28 -16.21
N GLN A 207 -6.87 -3.33 -17.10
CA GLN A 207 -6.92 -3.59 -18.55
C GLN A 207 -6.44 -2.46 -19.47
N CYS A 208 -6.00 -1.30 -18.98
CA CYS A 208 -5.57 -0.22 -19.87
C CYS A 208 -4.27 -0.52 -20.65
N ALA A 209 -3.54 -1.58 -20.29
CA ALA A 209 -2.27 -1.94 -20.92
C ALA A 209 -2.32 -3.13 -21.89
N CYS A 210 -3.50 -3.63 -22.27
CA CYS A 210 -3.60 -4.66 -23.31
C CYS A 210 -4.48 -4.20 -24.47
N ARG A 211 -4.05 -3.13 -25.15
CA ARG A 211 -4.26 -3.03 -26.60
C ARG A 211 -2.88 -3.08 -27.24
N SER A 212 -2.23 -4.25 -27.17
CA SER A 212 -1.19 -4.54 -28.13
C SER A 212 -1.86 -4.47 -29.51
N SER A 213 -1.34 -3.59 -30.34
CA SER A 213 -1.54 -3.66 -31.78
C SER A 213 -1.06 -5.04 -32.23
N ILE A 214 -2.01 -5.95 -32.43
CA ILE A 214 -1.79 -7.07 -33.35
C ILE A 214 -1.82 -6.43 -34.73
N GLY A 215 -0.62 -6.09 -35.22
CA GLY A 215 -0.30 -6.02 -36.64
C GLY A 215 0.53 -7.25 -36.97
#